data_AF-A0A2V2ZZ11-F1
#
_entry.id   AF-A0A2V2ZZ11-F1
#
_cell.length_a   1.000
_cell.length_b   1.000
_cell.length_c   1.000
_cell.angle_alpha   90.00
_cell.angle_beta   90.00
_cell.angle_gamma   90.00
#
_symmetry.space_group_name_H-M   'P 1'
#
loop_
_entity.id
_entity.type
_entity.pdbx_description
1 polymer ?
#
loop_
_entity_poly.entity_id
_entity_poly.type
_entity_poly.pdbx_seq_one_letter_code
_entity_poly.pdbx_strand_id
1 'polypeptide(L)'
;MKLFLPKQHGAWAMLILPFWLGAASSEIIWPHIPFFLGWILLYLATYPSLLLFKRKRITFYAKWTAIYMVPAILLLLVPLLTRPSIIVFGFLMIPFFIINAYFSSKNQDRALGNDFSAIFSFSIAGLASSYLPHGEFTALSWTVFAASVLFFAGSTFYVKSMIREKKKLSFRWLSWIYHAAVPLVWLSMGEWVVAAAFLPSLYRSIAFYGKPFSPKKIGIFEIGNAAIFFIMILIAMN
;
A
#
# COMPACT_ATOMS: atom_id res chain seq x y z
N MET A 1 -5.09 -10.96 26.72
CA MET A 1 -6.14 -10.45 25.80
C MET A 1 -5.70 -10.71 24.37
N LYS A 2 -6.59 -11.13 23.45
CA LYS A 2 -6.22 -11.30 22.02
C LYS A 2 -6.08 -9.92 21.36
N LEU A 3 -5.02 -9.72 20.57
CA LEU A 3 -4.79 -8.47 19.83
C LEU A 3 -5.92 -8.20 18.82
N PHE A 4 -6.38 -6.96 18.73
CA PHE A 4 -7.38 -6.55 17.75
C PHE A 4 -6.69 -6.11 16.46
N LEU A 5 -6.64 -7.00 15.47
CA LEU A 5 -5.85 -6.81 14.25
C LEU A 5 -6.73 -6.67 12.99
N PRO A 6 -6.27 -5.92 11.97
CA PRO A 6 -6.91 -5.86 10.67
C PRO A 6 -7.01 -7.25 10.03
N LYS A 7 -8.15 -7.54 9.38
CA LYS A 7 -8.40 -8.82 8.70
C LYS A 7 -7.87 -8.87 7.26
N GLN A 8 -7.14 -7.84 6.81
CA GLN A 8 -6.73 -7.67 5.42
C GLN A 8 -5.26 -8.04 5.24
N HIS A 9 -4.98 -9.31 4.94
CA HIS A 9 -3.60 -9.78 4.82
C HIS A 9 -2.80 -9.09 3.70
N GLY A 10 -3.45 -8.73 2.58
CA GLY A 10 -2.78 -8.03 1.47
C GLY A 10 -2.31 -6.60 1.79
N ALA A 11 -2.91 -5.95 2.78
CA ALA A 11 -2.52 -4.59 3.17
C ALA A 11 -1.14 -4.54 3.85
N TRP A 12 -0.63 -5.65 4.39
CA TRP A 12 0.72 -5.70 4.94
C TRP A 12 1.80 -5.50 3.87
N ALA A 13 1.61 -6.03 2.67
CA ALA A 13 2.55 -5.77 1.57
C ALA A 13 2.54 -4.27 1.19
N MET A 14 1.35 -3.66 1.13
CA MET A 14 1.21 -2.22 0.87
C MET A 14 1.83 -1.36 1.98
N LEU A 15 1.80 -1.84 3.23
CA LEU A 15 2.43 -1.15 4.36
C LEU A 15 3.95 -1.16 4.28
N ILE A 16 4.53 -2.31 3.92
CA ILE A 16 5.97 -2.57 4.03
C ILE A 16 6.71 -2.09 2.78
N LEU A 17 6.26 -2.48 1.59
CA LEU A 17 7.05 -2.32 0.37
C LEU A 17 7.27 -0.85 -0.02
N PRO A 18 6.24 0.01 -0.17
CA PRO A 18 6.45 1.39 -0.54
C PRO A 18 7.34 2.14 0.44
N PHE A 19 7.19 1.86 1.74
CA PHE A 19 7.98 2.49 2.80
C PHE A 19 9.48 2.20 2.63
N TRP A 20 9.84 0.92 2.49
CA TRP A 20 11.25 0.52 2.39
C TRP A 20 11.85 0.78 1.01
N LEU A 21 11.06 0.71 -0.07
CA LEU A 21 11.52 1.17 -1.38
C LEU A 21 11.78 2.68 -1.37
N GLY A 22 10.96 3.46 -0.68
CA GLY A 22 11.18 4.90 -0.52
C GLY A 22 12.45 5.20 0.28
N ALA A 23 12.68 4.50 1.39
CA ALA A 23 13.93 4.63 2.14
C ALA A 23 15.15 4.27 1.27
N ALA A 24 15.05 3.18 0.49
CA ALA A 24 16.12 2.72 -0.39
C ALA A 24 16.36 3.64 -1.61
N SER A 25 15.36 4.41 -2.07
CA SER A 25 15.53 5.38 -3.17
C SER A 25 16.27 6.66 -2.76
N SER A 26 16.62 6.79 -1.49
CA SER A 26 17.35 7.93 -0.93
C SER A 26 18.51 7.42 -0.08
N GLU A 27 18.42 7.56 1.24
CA GLU A 27 19.41 7.09 2.20
C GLU A 27 18.69 6.47 3.41
N ILE A 28 19.10 5.26 3.81
CA ILE A 28 18.54 4.62 5.00
C ILE A 28 19.24 5.14 6.25
N ILE A 29 18.62 6.13 6.90
CA ILE A 29 19.05 6.66 8.20
C ILE A 29 18.31 6.03 9.39
N TRP A 30 18.92 6.08 10.58
CA TRP A 30 18.37 5.50 11.82
C TRP A 30 16.90 5.90 12.13
N PRO A 31 16.47 7.16 11.94
CA PRO A 31 15.07 7.57 12.13
C PRO A 31 14.02 6.79 11.34
N HIS A 32 14.38 6.05 10.28
CA HIS A 32 13.46 5.16 9.58
C HIS A 32 12.92 4.03 10.45
N ILE A 33 13.68 3.57 11.44
CA ILE A 33 13.25 2.48 12.34
C ILE A 33 12.04 2.92 13.18
N PRO A 34 12.13 3.98 14.01
CA PRO A 34 10.97 4.46 14.75
C PRO A 34 9.87 4.97 13.81
N PHE A 35 10.21 5.55 12.65
CA PHE A 35 9.21 5.94 11.66
C PHE A 35 8.38 4.73 11.19
N PHE A 36 9.04 3.64 10.81
CA PHE A 36 8.37 2.42 10.33
C PHE A 36 7.53 1.76 11.42
N LEU A 37 8.03 1.69 12.66
CA LEU A 37 7.28 1.15 13.79
C LEU A 37 6.05 2.01 14.10
N GLY A 38 6.22 3.34 14.11
CA GLY A 38 5.12 4.28 14.26
C GLY A 38 4.09 4.15 13.14
N TRP A 39 4.55 3.93 11.90
CA TRP A 39 3.72 3.69 10.74
C TRP A 39 2.91 2.39 10.84
N ILE A 40 3.51 1.29 11.29
CA ILE A 40 2.80 0.04 11.57
C ILE A 40 1.70 0.26 12.62
N LEU A 41 2.01 0.95 13.71
CA LEU A 41 1.03 1.21 14.77
C LEU A 41 -0.08 2.15 14.29
N LEU A 42 0.22 3.14 13.46
CA LEU A 42 -0.77 4.02 12.85
C LEU A 42 -1.72 3.24 11.92
N TYR A 43 -1.18 2.30 11.14
CA TYR A 43 -1.98 1.37 10.35
C TYR A 43 -2.87 0.48 11.22
N LEU A 44 -2.34 -0.07 12.32
CA LEU A 44 -3.12 -0.85 13.28
C LEU A 44 -4.21 0.00 13.94
N ALA A 45 -3.95 1.27 14.27
CA ALA A 45 -4.90 2.23 14.82
C ALA A 45 -6.01 2.58 13.81
N THR A 46 -5.70 2.59 12.52
CA THR A 46 -6.66 2.92 11.45
C THR A 46 -7.85 1.95 11.46
N TYR A 47 -7.64 0.65 11.68
CA TYR A 47 -8.72 -0.34 11.67
C TYR A 47 -9.81 -0.12 12.74
N PRO A 48 -9.53 -0.08 14.06
CA PRO A 48 -10.52 0.26 15.07
C PRO A 48 -11.08 1.68 14.86
N SER A 49 -10.28 2.63 14.37
CA SER A 49 -10.74 4.00 14.12
C SER A 49 -11.82 4.05 13.03
N LEU A 50 -11.63 3.32 11.93
CA LEU A 50 -12.63 3.21 10.87
C LEU A 50 -13.93 2.55 11.37
N LEU A 51 -13.82 1.60 12.32
CA LEU A 51 -14.99 0.95 12.91
C LEU A 51 -15.80 1.86 13.85
N LEU A 52 -15.22 2.93 14.40
CA LEU A 52 -15.95 3.94 15.16
C LEU A 52 -17.07 4.60 14.32
N PHE A 53 -16.82 4.80 13.02
CA PHE A 53 -17.81 5.35 12.10
C PHE A 53 -19.02 4.41 11.86
N LYS A 54 -18.90 3.13 12.20
CA LYS A 54 -20.04 2.19 12.19
C LYS A 54 -20.96 2.35 13.42
N ARG A 55 -20.59 3.18 14.40
CA ARG A 55 -21.35 3.51 15.63
C ARG A 55 -21.79 2.28 16.44
N LYS A 56 -21.00 1.21 16.42
CA LYS A 56 -21.21 -0.01 17.22
C LYS A 56 -20.01 -0.23 18.12
N ARG A 57 -20.19 -0.73 19.35
CA ARG A 57 -19.10 -1.05 20.29
C ARG A 57 -18.05 0.08 20.43
N ILE A 58 -18.52 1.33 20.49
CA ILE A 58 -17.69 2.54 20.41
C ILE A 58 -16.58 2.54 21.46
N THR A 59 -16.90 2.24 22.72
CA THR A 59 -15.94 2.19 23.83
C THR A 59 -14.81 1.19 23.56
N PHE A 60 -15.14 0.02 23.02
CA PHE A 60 -14.16 -1.02 22.67
C PHE A 60 -13.24 -0.56 21.53
N TYR A 61 -13.79 0.01 20.45
CA TYR A 61 -12.98 0.49 19.33
C TYR A 61 -12.13 1.71 19.71
N ALA A 62 -12.67 2.65 20.49
CA ALA A 62 -11.93 3.83 20.95
C ALA A 62 -10.73 3.43 21.82
N LYS A 63 -10.91 2.44 22.70
CA LYS A 63 -9.81 1.86 23.48
C LYS A 63 -8.70 1.31 22.60
N TRP A 64 -9.04 0.51 21.58
CA TRP A 64 -8.04 -0.06 20.67
C TRP A 64 -7.40 0.97 19.75
N THR A 65 -8.14 1.98 19.31
CA THR A 65 -7.58 3.14 18.62
C THR A 65 -6.52 3.81 19.50
N ALA A 66 -6.82 4.11 20.77
CA ALA A 66 -5.87 4.74 21.68
C ALA A 66 -4.62 3.87 21.95
N ILE A 67 -4.81 2.56 22.17
CA ILE A 67 -3.71 1.60 22.42
C ILE A 67 -2.68 1.62 21.29
N TYR A 68 -3.11 1.76 20.04
CA TYR A 68 -2.18 1.81 18.90
C TYR A 68 -1.74 3.24 18.57
N MET A 69 -2.64 4.23 18.66
CA MET A 69 -2.38 5.60 18.25
C MET A 69 -1.37 6.31 19.16
N VAL A 70 -1.45 6.13 20.48
CA VAL A 70 -0.54 6.79 21.42
C VAL A 70 0.93 6.40 21.17
N PRO A 71 1.30 5.10 21.14
CA PRO A 71 2.68 4.73 20.82
C PRO A 71 3.05 5.05 19.36
N ALA A 72 2.10 5.05 18.41
CA ALA A 72 2.35 5.51 17.06
C ALA A 72 2.83 6.97 17.06
N ILE A 73 2.10 7.88 17.74
CA ILE A 73 2.47 9.29 17.85
C ILE A 73 3.86 9.44 18.47
N LEU A 74 4.14 8.75 19.59
CA LEU A 74 5.45 8.83 20.26
C LEU A 74 6.61 8.43 19.33
N LEU A 75 6.43 7.37 18.53
CA LEU A 75 7.44 6.93 17.57
C LEU A 75 7.56 7.88 16.37
N LEU A 76 6.43 8.42 15.90
CA LEU A 76 6.39 9.38 14.80
C LEU A 76 6.92 10.78 15.19
N LEU A 77 7.08 11.07 16.48
CA LEU A 77 7.82 12.26 16.92
C LEU A 77 9.29 12.21 16.48
N VAL A 78 9.90 11.03 16.37
CA VAL A 78 11.31 10.92 15.95
C VAL A 78 11.53 11.47 14.53
N PRO A 79 10.87 10.96 13.47
CA PRO A 79 11.03 11.53 12.13
C PRO A 79 10.54 12.98 12.04
N LEU A 80 9.55 13.38 12.86
CA LEU A 80 9.10 14.78 12.92
C LEU A 80 10.18 15.71 13.48
N LEU A 81 10.91 15.30 14.51
CA LEU A 81 12.03 16.07 15.06
C LEU A 81 13.25 16.06 14.12
N THR A 82 13.48 14.95 13.39
CA THR A 82 14.52 14.88 12.35
C THR A 82 14.20 15.81 11.19
N ARG A 83 12.93 15.86 10.75
CA ARG A 83 12.49 16.65 9.60
C ARG A 83 11.08 17.20 9.85
N PRO A 84 10.93 18.40 10.44
CA PRO A 84 9.61 18.96 10.76
C PRO A 84 8.65 19.07 9.57
N SER A 85 9.19 19.32 8.37
CA SER A 85 8.40 19.38 7.13
C SER A 85 7.73 18.04 6.76
N ILE A 86 8.12 16.91 7.35
CA ILE A 86 7.48 15.60 7.09
C ILE A 86 6.01 15.55 7.53
N ILE A 87 5.57 16.49 8.38
CA ILE A 87 4.17 16.61 8.80
C ILE A 87 3.22 16.80 7.61
N VAL A 88 3.72 17.36 6.49
CA VAL A 88 2.93 17.57 5.27
C VAL A 88 2.38 16.24 4.74
N PHE A 89 3.13 15.15 4.81
CA PHE A 89 2.63 13.84 4.36
C PHE A 89 1.49 13.32 5.23
N GLY A 90 1.51 13.61 6.54
CA GLY A 90 0.39 13.33 7.43
C GLY A 90 -0.87 14.08 6.99
N PHE A 91 -0.76 15.36 6.63
CA PHE A 91 -1.88 16.13 6.10
C PHE A 91 -2.36 15.63 4.73
N LEU A 92 -1.45 15.28 3.82
CA LEU A 92 -1.77 14.72 2.51
C LEU A 92 -2.57 13.40 2.60
N MET A 93 -2.42 12.64 3.68
CA MET A 93 -3.14 11.40 3.91
C MET A 93 -4.56 11.60 4.46
N ILE A 94 -4.91 12.79 4.99
CA ILE A 94 -6.23 13.05 5.60
C ILE A 94 -7.39 12.85 4.60
N PRO A 95 -7.35 13.38 3.35
CA PRO A 95 -8.43 13.16 2.39
C PRO A 95 -8.69 11.68 2.12
N PHE A 96 -7.62 10.87 2.03
CA PHE A 96 -7.73 9.43 1.82
C PHE A 96 -8.31 8.71 3.03
N PHE A 97 -7.94 9.12 4.24
CA PHE A 97 -8.57 8.62 5.46
C PHE A 97 -10.07 8.94 5.50
N ILE A 98 -10.49 10.14 5.10
CA ILE A 98 -11.91 10.52 5.01
C ILE A 98 -12.64 9.62 4.01
N ILE A 99 -12.07 9.37 2.82
CA ILE A 99 -12.65 8.42 1.85
C ILE A 99 -12.80 7.03 2.48
N ASN A 100 -11.79 6.57 3.21
CA ASN A 100 -11.84 5.27 3.89
C ASN A 100 -12.94 5.22 4.97
N ALA A 101 -13.09 6.29 5.74
CA ALA A 101 -14.13 6.43 6.75
C ALA A 101 -15.53 6.43 6.12
N TYR A 102 -15.70 7.13 5.00
CA TYR A 102 -16.95 7.14 4.23
C TYR A 102 -17.35 5.72 3.80
N PHE A 103 -16.45 5.00 3.12
CA PHE A 103 -16.73 3.62 2.68
C PHE A 103 -16.96 2.67 3.85
N SER A 104 -16.22 2.82 4.95
CA SER A 104 -16.42 1.98 6.14
C SER A 104 -17.78 2.23 6.78
N SER A 105 -18.22 3.49 6.91
CA SER A 105 -19.54 3.84 7.45
C SER A 105 -20.70 3.20 6.67
N LYS A 106 -20.51 2.99 5.36
CA LYS A 106 -21.46 2.33 4.45
C LYS A 106 -21.28 0.82 4.34
N ASN A 107 -20.37 0.21 5.12
CA ASN A 107 -19.98 -1.21 5.03
C ASN A 107 -19.46 -1.62 3.65
N GLN A 108 -18.86 -0.68 2.93
CA GLN A 108 -18.28 -0.85 1.60
C GLN A 108 -16.75 -0.86 1.66
N ASP A 109 -16.18 -1.47 2.72
CA ASP A 109 -14.73 -1.57 2.99
C ASP A 109 -13.92 -2.20 1.83
N ARG A 110 -14.60 -2.78 0.85
CA ARG A 110 -14.07 -3.54 -0.29
C ARG A 110 -14.34 -2.88 -1.65
N ALA A 111 -14.84 -1.65 -1.65
CA ALA A 111 -15.05 -0.85 -2.84
C ALA A 111 -13.73 -0.50 -3.52
N LEU A 112 -13.72 -0.42 -4.85
CA LEU A 112 -12.50 -0.12 -5.61
C LEU A 112 -11.90 1.25 -5.25
N GLY A 113 -12.75 2.27 -5.08
CA GLY A 113 -12.29 3.60 -4.64
C GLY A 113 -11.66 3.59 -3.24
N ASN A 114 -12.18 2.76 -2.33
CA ASN A 114 -11.58 2.56 -1.01
C ASN A 114 -10.20 1.90 -1.11
N ASP A 115 -10.08 0.87 -1.96
CA ASP A 115 -8.81 0.17 -2.19
C ASP A 115 -7.75 1.14 -2.76
N PHE A 116 -8.12 1.98 -3.74
CA PHE A 116 -7.20 3.02 -4.27
C PHE A 116 -6.83 4.07 -3.24
N SER A 117 -7.78 4.53 -2.42
CA SER A 117 -7.50 5.47 -1.35
C SER A 117 -6.44 4.95 -0.38
N ALA A 118 -6.55 3.68 -0.01
CA ALA A 118 -5.54 3.01 0.80
C ALA A 118 -4.19 2.91 0.07
N ILE A 119 -4.17 2.52 -1.21
CA ILE A 119 -2.93 2.42 -2.01
C ILE A 119 -2.19 3.76 -2.04
N PHE A 120 -2.88 4.86 -2.33
CA PHE A 120 -2.25 6.18 -2.32
C PHE A 120 -1.72 6.54 -0.94
N SER A 121 -2.46 6.28 0.14
CA SER A 121 -1.99 6.51 1.51
C SER A 121 -0.69 5.74 1.79
N PHE A 122 -0.64 4.46 1.44
CA PHE A 122 0.56 3.62 1.61
C PHE A 122 1.75 4.11 0.77
N SER A 123 1.51 4.49 -0.48
CA SER A 123 2.56 5.02 -1.35
C SER A 123 3.05 6.40 -0.90
N ILE A 124 2.18 7.26 -0.35
CA ILE A 124 2.56 8.54 0.25
C ILE A 124 3.50 8.33 1.45
N ALA A 125 3.28 7.28 2.27
CA ALA A 125 4.23 6.92 3.32
C ALA A 125 5.60 6.52 2.75
N GLY A 126 5.64 5.89 1.56
CA GLY A 126 6.86 5.65 0.82
C GLY A 126 7.58 6.93 0.39
N LEU A 127 6.86 7.91 -0.15
CA LEU A 127 7.42 9.23 -0.45
C LEU A 127 7.95 9.93 0.81
N ALA A 128 7.21 9.87 1.91
CA ALA A 128 7.63 10.44 3.18
C ALA A 128 8.93 9.80 3.69
N SER A 129 9.05 8.48 3.52
CA SER A 129 10.26 7.71 3.81
C SER A 129 11.45 8.22 2.99
N SER A 130 11.29 8.35 1.66
CA SER A 130 12.35 8.87 0.77
C SER A 130 12.74 10.32 1.08
N TYR A 131 11.78 11.13 1.52
CA TYR A 131 11.98 12.54 1.83
C TYR A 131 12.74 12.76 3.15
N LEU A 132 12.66 11.81 4.09
CA LEU A 132 13.13 11.98 5.46
C LEU A 132 14.62 12.41 5.58
N PRO A 133 15.58 11.80 4.84
CA PRO A 133 17.00 12.15 4.99
C PRO A 133 17.33 13.57 4.56
N HIS A 134 16.95 13.94 3.33
CA HIS A 134 17.43 15.17 2.70
C HIS A 134 16.38 16.28 2.65
N GLY A 135 15.09 15.96 2.78
CA GLY A 135 14.00 16.93 2.68
C GLY A 135 13.71 17.35 1.23
N GLU A 136 14.01 16.48 0.28
CA GLU A 136 13.77 16.68 -1.14
C GLU A 136 13.37 15.36 -1.82
N PHE A 137 12.87 15.45 -3.05
CA PHE A 137 12.55 14.30 -3.87
C PHE A 137 13.49 14.21 -5.06
N THR A 138 13.98 13.01 -5.30
CA THR A 138 14.71 12.66 -6.53
C THR A 138 13.75 12.14 -7.59
N ALA A 139 14.20 12.05 -8.85
CA ALA A 139 13.45 11.36 -9.90
C ALA A 139 13.14 9.91 -9.48
N LEU A 140 14.09 9.24 -8.83
CA LEU A 140 13.93 7.89 -8.30
C LEU A 140 12.83 7.79 -7.23
N SER A 141 12.70 8.80 -6.36
CA SER A 141 11.62 8.87 -5.37
C SER A 141 10.24 8.82 -6.04
N TRP A 142 10.07 9.57 -7.14
CA TRP A 142 8.83 9.58 -7.91
C TRP A 142 8.62 8.28 -8.70
N THR A 143 9.68 7.70 -9.25
CA THR A 143 9.63 6.38 -9.90
C THR A 143 9.14 5.31 -8.93
N VAL A 144 9.69 5.24 -7.72
CA VAL A 144 9.26 4.29 -6.68
C VAL A 144 7.81 4.51 -6.27
N PHE A 145 7.39 5.76 -6.08
CA PHE A 145 6.02 6.09 -5.76
C PHE A 145 5.05 5.61 -6.85
N ALA A 146 5.33 5.98 -8.11
CA ALA A 146 4.52 5.59 -9.24
C ALA A 146 4.50 4.07 -9.43
N ALA A 147 5.64 3.40 -9.36
CA ALA A 147 5.75 1.96 -9.46
C ALA A 147 4.94 1.25 -8.36
N SER A 148 5.02 1.74 -7.11
CA SER A 148 4.26 1.20 -5.97
C SER A 148 2.75 1.36 -6.16
N VAL A 149 2.29 2.56 -6.56
CA VAL A 149 0.87 2.81 -6.86
C VAL A 149 0.40 1.86 -7.97
N LEU A 150 1.14 1.79 -9.07
CA LEU A 150 0.76 0.98 -10.22
C LEU A 150 0.74 -0.51 -9.90
N PHE A 151 1.70 -0.99 -9.12
CA PHE A 151 1.79 -2.39 -8.69
C PHE A 151 0.59 -2.80 -7.84
N PHE A 152 0.28 -2.03 -6.80
CA PHE A 152 -0.82 -2.37 -5.89
C PHE A 152 -2.20 -2.12 -6.48
N ALA A 153 -2.33 -1.16 -7.40
CA ALA A 153 -3.52 -1.01 -8.23
C ALA A 153 -3.75 -2.25 -9.12
N GLY A 154 -2.70 -2.76 -9.76
CA GLY A 154 -2.74 -4.01 -10.53
C GLY A 154 -3.13 -5.22 -9.67
N SER A 155 -2.52 -5.36 -8.50
CA SER A 155 -2.90 -6.38 -7.51
C SER A 155 -4.40 -6.31 -7.17
N THR A 156 -4.94 -5.11 -6.97
CA THR A 156 -6.38 -4.91 -6.70
C THR A 156 -7.26 -5.38 -7.85
N PHE A 157 -6.93 -5.03 -9.09
CA PHE A 157 -7.67 -5.49 -10.27
C PHE A 157 -7.63 -7.01 -10.41
N TYR A 158 -6.46 -7.62 -10.23
CA TYR A 158 -6.30 -9.06 -10.29
C TYR A 158 -7.10 -9.79 -9.21
N VAL A 159 -6.97 -9.38 -7.95
CA VAL A 159 -7.67 -10.04 -6.83
C VAL A 159 -9.19 -9.92 -7.02
N LYS A 160 -9.69 -8.78 -7.50
CA LYS A 160 -11.10 -8.61 -7.82
C LYS A 160 -11.52 -9.51 -8.97
N SER A 161 -10.75 -9.60 -10.06
CA SER A 161 -11.08 -10.47 -11.21
C SER A 161 -11.03 -11.96 -10.85
N MET A 162 -10.29 -12.37 -9.83
CA MET A 162 -10.21 -13.77 -9.38
C MET A 162 -11.26 -14.15 -8.33
N ILE A 163 -11.64 -13.23 -7.44
CA ILE A 163 -12.48 -13.55 -6.27
C ILE A 163 -13.88 -12.97 -6.40
N ARG A 164 -14.00 -11.64 -6.40
CA ARG A 164 -15.27 -10.94 -6.18
C ARG A 164 -16.03 -10.68 -7.47
N GLU A 165 -15.30 -10.29 -8.51
CA GLU A 165 -15.82 -9.88 -9.82
C GLU A 165 -15.56 -10.94 -10.89
N LYS A 166 -15.26 -12.19 -10.49
CA LYS A 166 -14.83 -13.29 -11.38
C LYS A 166 -15.80 -13.70 -12.47
N LYS A 167 -17.08 -13.31 -12.36
CA LYS A 167 -18.11 -13.56 -13.38
C LYS A 167 -18.25 -12.39 -14.38
N LYS A 168 -17.62 -11.24 -14.12
CA LYS A 168 -17.73 -10.05 -14.96
C LYS A 168 -16.59 -9.99 -15.96
N LEU A 169 -16.92 -10.17 -17.23
CA LEU A 169 -15.99 -10.06 -18.36
C LEU A 169 -15.28 -8.69 -18.43
N SER A 170 -15.97 -7.62 -18.03
CA SER A 170 -15.38 -6.28 -17.96
C SER A 170 -14.20 -6.20 -16.99
N PHE A 171 -14.28 -6.85 -15.83
CA PHE A 171 -13.18 -6.90 -14.86
C PHE A 171 -11.99 -7.73 -15.33
N ARG A 172 -12.23 -8.77 -16.15
CA ARG A 172 -11.16 -9.51 -16.82
C ARG A 172 -10.38 -8.58 -17.75
N TRP A 173 -11.08 -7.93 -18.68
CA TRP A 173 -10.44 -7.05 -19.66
C TRP A 173 -9.73 -5.88 -18.98
N LEU A 174 -10.35 -5.27 -17.98
CA LEU A 174 -9.72 -4.23 -17.16
C LEU A 174 -8.41 -4.71 -16.55
N SER A 175 -8.40 -5.91 -15.95
CA SER A 175 -7.18 -6.49 -15.38
C SER A 175 -6.12 -6.74 -16.47
N TRP A 176 -6.47 -7.39 -17.58
CA TRP A 176 -5.48 -7.74 -18.61
C TRP A 176 -4.90 -6.51 -19.31
N ILE A 177 -5.75 -5.57 -19.71
CA ILE A 177 -5.31 -4.32 -20.35
C ILE A 177 -4.39 -3.55 -19.41
N TYR A 178 -4.76 -3.43 -18.13
CA TYR A 178 -3.93 -2.75 -17.14
C TYR A 178 -2.55 -3.40 -17.00
N HIS A 179 -2.51 -4.73 -16.82
CA HIS A 179 -1.26 -5.44 -16.61
C HIS A 179 -0.38 -5.51 -17.87
N ALA A 180 -0.96 -5.39 -19.06
CA ALA A 180 -0.20 -5.26 -20.30
C ALA A 180 0.31 -3.83 -20.51
N ALA A 181 -0.51 -2.82 -20.22
CA ALA A 181 -0.18 -1.41 -20.43
C ALA A 181 0.93 -0.91 -19.51
N VAL A 182 0.91 -1.26 -18.21
CA VAL A 182 1.89 -0.76 -17.24
C VAL A 182 3.35 -1.04 -17.63
N PRO A 183 3.77 -2.29 -17.94
CA PRO A 183 5.14 -2.54 -18.38
C PRO A 183 5.49 -1.82 -19.69
N LEU A 184 4.54 -1.66 -20.63
CA LEU A 184 4.77 -0.92 -21.88
C LEU A 184 5.00 0.58 -21.62
N VAL A 185 4.29 1.17 -20.67
CA VAL A 185 4.51 2.57 -20.25
C VAL A 185 5.93 2.74 -19.70
N TRP A 186 6.35 1.89 -18.76
CA TRP A 186 7.72 1.93 -18.23
C TRP A 186 8.77 1.72 -19.32
N LEU A 187 8.52 0.78 -20.25
CA LEU A 187 9.40 0.54 -21.39
C LEU A 187 9.56 1.78 -22.27
N SER A 188 8.46 2.48 -22.56
CA SER A 188 8.47 3.71 -23.36
C SER A 188 9.23 4.87 -22.71
N MET A 189 9.37 4.83 -21.38
CA MET A 189 10.16 5.79 -20.60
C MET A 189 11.64 5.40 -20.47
N GLY A 190 12.06 4.25 -21.03
CA GLY A 190 13.43 3.73 -20.91
C GLY A 190 13.72 3.01 -19.59
N GLU A 191 12.70 2.73 -18.78
CA GLU A 191 12.83 2.10 -17.46
C GLU A 191 12.71 0.56 -17.56
N TRP A 192 13.66 -0.06 -18.26
CA TRP A 192 13.60 -1.48 -18.64
C TRP A 192 13.50 -2.44 -17.45
N VAL A 193 14.23 -2.17 -16.36
CA VAL A 193 14.22 -3.00 -15.15
C VAL A 193 12.91 -2.84 -14.38
N VAL A 194 12.38 -1.61 -14.30
CA VAL A 194 11.06 -1.34 -13.70
C VAL A 194 9.98 -2.02 -14.52
N ALA A 195 10.01 -1.95 -15.86
CA ALA A 195 9.10 -2.66 -16.74
C ALA A 195 9.14 -4.18 -16.50
N ALA A 196 10.34 -4.75 -16.38
CA ALA A 196 10.54 -6.18 -16.10
C ALA A 196 9.93 -6.60 -14.75
N ALA A 197 9.95 -5.72 -13.73
CA ALA A 197 9.33 -5.96 -12.43
C ALA A 197 7.81 -6.23 -12.51
N PHE A 198 7.13 -5.77 -13.57
CA PHE A 198 5.70 -5.99 -13.80
C PHE A 198 5.39 -7.27 -14.60
N LEU A 199 6.38 -7.94 -15.20
CA LEU A 199 6.15 -9.15 -16.00
C LEU A 199 5.53 -10.30 -15.20
N PRO A 200 5.95 -10.59 -13.94
CA PRO A 200 5.28 -11.59 -13.12
C PRO A 200 3.80 -11.25 -12.87
N SER A 201 3.49 -9.96 -12.75
CA SER A 201 2.12 -9.46 -12.58
C SER A 201 1.29 -9.65 -13.84
N LEU A 202 1.86 -9.38 -15.02
CA LEU A 202 1.23 -9.65 -16.31
C LEU A 202 0.97 -11.14 -16.49
N TYR A 203 2.00 -11.97 -16.33
CA TYR A 203 1.91 -13.42 -16.47
C TYR A 203 0.81 -14.00 -15.60
N ARG A 204 0.80 -13.72 -14.29
CA ARG A 204 -0.22 -14.27 -13.38
C ARG A 204 -1.62 -13.78 -13.72
N SER A 205 -1.77 -12.54 -14.20
CA SER A 205 -3.08 -11.98 -14.53
C SER A 205 -3.78 -12.73 -15.66
N ILE A 206 -3.00 -13.31 -16.59
CA ILE A 206 -3.50 -14.09 -17.73
C ILE A 206 -3.51 -15.58 -17.38
N ALA A 207 -2.37 -16.13 -16.99
CA ALA A 207 -2.18 -17.57 -16.80
C ALA A 207 -3.01 -18.17 -15.65
N PHE A 208 -3.39 -17.35 -14.65
CA PHE A 208 -4.17 -17.82 -13.51
C PHE A 208 -5.65 -17.46 -13.61
N TYR A 209 -6.06 -16.65 -14.59
CA TYR A 209 -7.46 -16.26 -14.75
C TYR A 209 -8.38 -17.48 -14.92
N GLY A 210 -9.53 -17.46 -14.24
CA GLY A 210 -10.53 -18.53 -14.30
C GLY A 210 -10.18 -19.79 -13.50
N LYS A 211 -8.96 -19.93 -12.98
CA LYS A 211 -8.58 -21.07 -12.14
C LYS A 211 -9.31 -21.01 -10.78
N PRO A 212 -9.79 -22.14 -10.23
CA PRO A 212 -10.57 -22.18 -8.99
C PRO A 212 -9.68 -22.07 -7.73
N PHE A 213 -8.84 -21.04 -7.67
CA PHE A 213 -7.95 -20.83 -6.53
C PHE A 213 -8.70 -20.25 -5.32
N SER A 214 -8.35 -20.74 -4.13
CA SER A 214 -8.87 -20.20 -2.89
C SER A 214 -8.25 -18.82 -2.61
N PRO A 215 -8.93 -17.94 -1.83
CA PRO A 215 -8.35 -16.65 -1.42
C PRO A 215 -6.98 -16.76 -0.76
N LYS A 216 -6.74 -17.84 0.01
CA LYS A 216 -5.44 -18.12 0.63
C LYS A 216 -4.36 -18.37 -0.43
N LYS A 217 -4.66 -19.19 -1.45
CA LYS A 217 -3.72 -19.50 -2.54
C LYS A 217 -3.40 -18.26 -3.37
N ILE A 218 -4.41 -17.43 -3.67
CA ILE A 218 -4.22 -16.14 -4.33
C ILE A 218 -3.30 -15.24 -3.49
N GLY A 219 -3.54 -15.14 -2.18
CA GLY A 219 -2.69 -14.37 -1.28
C GLY A 219 -1.22 -14.81 -1.28
N ILE A 220 -0.94 -16.12 -1.34
CA ILE A 220 0.43 -16.65 -1.43
C ILE A 220 1.11 -16.20 -2.74
N PHE A 221 0.40 -16.27 -3.87
CA PHE A 221 0.94 -15.79 -5.14
C PHE A 221 1.18 -14.28 -5.15
N GLU A 222 0.29 -13.50 -4.52
CA GLU A 222 0.50 -12.05 -4.40
C GLU A 222 1.72 -11.71 -3.54
N ILE A 223 1.99 -12.47 -2.48
CA ILE A 223 3.22 -12.31 -1.66
C ILE A 223 4.46 -12.59 -2.51
N GLY A 224 4.48 -13.70 -3.26
CA GLY A 224 5.60 -14.02 -4.14
C GLY A 224 5.82 -12.96 -5.23
N ASN A 225 4.74 -12.50 -5.85
CA ASN A 225 4.77 -11.44 -6.86
C ASN A 225 5.26 -10.10 -6.28
N ALA A 226 4.83 -9.75 -5.07
CA ALA A 226 5.28 -8.55 -4.36
C ALA A 226 6.75 -8.62 -3.98
N ALA A 227 7.24 -9.80 -3.55
CA ALA A 227 8.66 -9.99 -3.26
C ALA A 227 9.53 -9.85 -4.51
N ILE A 228 9.12 -10.43 -5.65
CA ILE A 228 9.84 -10.28 -6.92
C ILE A 228 9.84 -8.80 -7.35
N PHE A 229 8.69 -8.13 -7.28
CA PHE A 229 8.60 -6.71 -7.58
C PHE A 229 9.55 -5.89 -6.70
N PHE A 230 9.53 -6.10 -5.39
CA PHE A 230 10.41 -5.39 -4.45
C PHE A 230 11.88 -5.57 -4.81
N ILE A 231 12.33 -6.82 -5.06
CA ILE A 231 13.72 -7.11 -5.44
C ILE A 231 14.08 -6.44 -6.77
N MET A 232 13.22 -6.51 -7.78
CA MET A 232 13.47 -5.90 -9.09
C MET A 232 13.56 -4.39 -9.01
N ILE A 233 12.73 -3.75 -8.19
CA ILE A 233 12.82 -2.30 -7.97
C ILE A 233 14.11 -1.93 -7.23
N LEU A 234 14.55 -2.71 -6.26
CA LEU A 234 15.87 -2.50 -5.63
C LEU A 234 17.02 -2.64 -6.64
N ILE A 235 16.93 -3.59 -7.57
CA ILE A 235 17.93 -3.74 -8.65
C ILE A 235 17.92 -2.52 -9.57
N ALA A 236 16.75 -1.96 -9.86
CA ALA A 236 16.63 -0.76 -10.71
C ALA A 236 17.22 0.52 -10.09
N MET A 237 17.53 0.51 -8.79
CA MET A 237 18.10 1.66 -8.06
C MET A 237 19.64 1.69 -8.09
N ASN A 238 20.28 0.57 -8.44
CA ASN A 238 21.74 0.44 -8.51
C ASN A 238 22.25 0.63 -9.94
#